data_AF-A0A2J8PLW5-F1
#
_entry.id   AF-A0A2J8PLW5-F1
#
_cell.length_a   1.000
_cell.length_b   1.000
_cell.length_c   1.000
_cell.angle_alpha   90.00
_cell.angle_beta   90.00
_cell.angle_gamma   90.00
#
_symmetry.space_group_name_H-M   'P 1'
#
loop_
_entity.id
_entity.type
_entity.pdbx_description
1 polymer ?
#
loop_
_entity_poly.entity_id
_entity_poly.type
_entity_poly.pdbx_seq_one_letter_code
_entity_poly.pdbx_strand_id
1 'polypeptide(L)'
;KPVTARAQLPRAAHTGGLGNAQTKQLQTAVSNVEKHFGELCQIFAAYVRKTARLRDKADLLVNEINAYAATETPHLKLGLMNFADEFAKLQDYRQAEVERLEAKVVEPLKTYGTIVKMKRDDLKATLTARNREAKQLTQLERTRQRNPSDRHVISQAETELQRAAMDASRTSRHLEETINNFERQKM
;
A
#
# COMPACT_ATOMS: atom_id res chain seq x y z
N LYS A 1 -48.08 -0.85 -31.37
CA LYS A 1 -47.35 -1.85 -30.54
C LYS A 1 -45.94 -1.98 -31.12
N PRO A 2 -44.86 -2.14 -30.32
CA PRO A 2 -44.77 -2.30 -28.86
C PRO A 2 -44.21 -1.01 -28.20
N VAL A 3 -44.76 -0.49 -27.10
CA VAL A 3 -44.69 -0.92 -25.69
C VAL A 3 -43.26 -1.15 -25.18
N THR A 4 -42.82 -0.13 -24.45
CA THR A 4 -41.63 0.06 -23.63
C THR A 4 -41.25 -1.20 -22.81
N ALA A 5 -40.05 -1.73 -23.05
CA ALA A 5 -39.44 -2.75 -22.20
C ALA A 5 -38.97 -2.11 -20.88
N ARG A 6 -39.83 -2.13 -19.87
CA ARG A 6 -39.49 -1.75 -18.50
C ARG A 6 -38.78 -2.94 -17.86
N ALA A 7 -37.46 -2.97 -17.91
CA ALA A 7 -36.66 -3.92 -17.13
C ALA A 7 -36.80 -3.56 -15.64
N GLN A 8 -37.73 -4.22 -14.96
CA GLN A 8 -37.84 -4.17 -13.50
C GLN A 8 -36.70 -5.02 -12.90
N LEU A 9 -35.75 -4.33 -12.26
CA LEU A 9 -34.78 -4.96 -11.36
C LEU A 9 -35.52 -5.57 -10.16
N PRO A 10 -35.25 -6.83 -9.77
CA PRO A 10 -35.82 -7.37 -8.55
C PRO A 10 -35.24 -6.64 -7.34
N ARG A 11 -36.14 -6.03 -6.56
CA ARG A 11 -35.87 -5.46 -5.24
C ARG A 11 -35.45 -6.59 -4.29
N ALA A 12 -34.18 -6.59 -3.90
CA ALA A 12 -33.70 -7.21 -2.67
C ALA A 12 -32.92 -6.16 -1.89
N ALA A 13 -33.65 -5.33 -1.14
CA ALA A 13 -33.07 -4.42 -0.17
C ALA A 13 -32.99 -5.16 1.17
N HIS A 14 -31.84 -5.77 1.46
CA HIS A 14 -31.37 -5.95 2.83
C HIS A 14 -29.85 -6.11 2.84
N THR A 15 -29.20 -5.24 3.61
CA THR A 15 -27.77 -5.20 4.00
C THR A 15 -26.77 -4.85 2.89
N GLY A 16 -26.36 -3.57 2.89
CA GLY A 16 -25.25 -3.06 2.10
C GLY A 16 -23.92 -3.65 2.54
N GLY A 17 -23.40 -4.54 1.71
CA GLY A 17 -22.01 -4.96 1.74
C GLY A 17 -21.52 -5.20 0.32
N LEU A 18 -20.29 -4.80 0.03
CA LEU A 18 -19.59 -5.09 -1.22
C LEU A 18 -19.86 -6.54 -1.67
N GLY A 19 -20.33 -6.71 -2.90
CA GLY A 19 -20.63 -8.02 -3.47
C GLY A 19 -19.34 -8.83 -3.67
N ASN A 20 -19.41 -10.17 -3.56
CA ASN A 20 -18.23 -11.06 -3.66
C ASN A 20 -17.33 -10.78 -4.89
N ALA A 21 -17.91 -10.38 -6.02
CA ALA A 21 -17.16 -9.99 -7.21
C ALA A 21 -16.36 -8.68 -7.01
N GLN A 22 -16.97 -7.67 -6.39
CA GLN A 22 -16.32 -6.40 -6.07
C GLN A 22 -15.18 -6.59 -5.06
N THR A 23 -15.37 -7.43 -4.04
CA THR A 23 -14.33 -7.73 -3.05
C THR A 23 -13.11 -8.43 -3.68
N LYS A 24 -13.34 -9.35 -4.63
CA LYS A 24 -12.25 -9.99 -5.39
C LYS A 24 -11.51 -9.00 -6.29
N GLN A 25 -12.23 -8.12 -6.99
CA GLN A 25 -11.62 -7.08 -7.82
C GLN A 25 -10.74 -6.15 -6.99
N LEU A 26 -11.24 -5.70 -5.83
CA LEU A 26 -10.50 -4.89 -4.88
C LEU A 26 -9.25 -5.61 -4.36
N GLN A 27 -9.35 -6.91 -4.06
CA GLN A 27 -8.21 -7.73 -3.62
C GLN A 27 -7.10 -7.77 -4.66
N THR A 28 -7.46 -7.99 -5.94
CA THR A 28 -6.51 -7.97 -7.04
C THR A 28 -5.88 -6.59 -7.18
N ALA A 29 -6.67 -5.51 -7.11
CA ALA A 29 -6.16 -4.15 -7.22
C ALA A 29 -5.16 -3.81 -6.11
N VAL A 30 -5.50 -4.06 -4.84
CA VAL A 30 -4.62 -3.82 -3.68
C VAL A 30 -3.34 -4.65 -3.79
N SER A 31 -3.45 -5.92 -4.18
CA SER A 31 -2.27 -6.80 -4.36
C SER A 31 -1.35 -6.31 -5.47
N ASN A 32 -1.92 -5.86 -6.59
CA ASN A 32 -1.18 -5.35 -7.73
C ASN A 32 -0.43 -4.05 -7.38
N VAL A 33 -1.13 -3.13 -6.72
CA VAL A 33 -0.54 -1.87 -6.26
C VAL A 33 0.61 -2.13 -5.29
N GLU A 34 0.42 -3.00 -4.29
CA GLU A 34 1.48 -3.27 -3.32
C GLU A 34 2.73 -3.87 -3.97
N LYS A 35 2.55 -4.80 -4.90
CA LYS A 35 3.65 -5.43 -5.61
C LYS A 35 4.46 -4.37 -6.35
N HIS A 36 3.81 -3.61 -7.23
CA HIS A 36 4.51 -2.68 -8.10
C HIS A 36 5.08 -1.48 -7.35
N PHE A 37 4.38 -0.96 -6.34
CA PHE A 37 4.92 0.14 -5.54
C PHE A 37 6.08 -0.33 -4.66
N GLY A 38 6.02 -1.56 -4.14
CA GLY A 38 7.15 -2.18 -3.45
C GLY A 38 8.38 -2.31 -4.34
N GLU A 39 8.20 -2.82 -5.56
CA GLU A 39 9.27 -2.93 -6.58
C GLU A 39 9.86 -1.55 -6.93
N LEU A 40 9.01 -0.56 -7.22
CA LEU A 40 9.44 0.81 -7.52
C LEU A 40 10.21 1.43 -6.34
N CYS A 41 9.70 1.28 -5.11
CA CYS A 41 10.37 1.79 -3.91
C CYS A 41 11.78 1.19 -3.76
N GLN A 42 11.93 -0.12 -4.01
CA GLN A 42 13.24 -0.78 -3.94
C GLN A 42 14.20 -0.27 -5.02
N ILE A 43 13.71 -0.10 -6.26
CA ILE A 43 14.50 0.42 -7.38
C ILE A 43 14.96 1.85 -7.11
N PHE A 44 14.06 2.74 -6.69
CA PHE A 44 14.41 4.13 -6.37
C PHE A 44 15.35 4.22 -5.18
N ALA A 45 15.12 3.46 -4.10
CA ALA A 45 16.05 3.43 -2.97
C ALA A 45 17.44 2.92 -3.38
N ALA A 46 17.52 1.96 -4.30
CA ALA A 46 18.80 1.51 -4.84
C ALA A 46 19.49 2.57 -5.70
N TYR A 47 18.72 3.33 -6.49
CA TYR A 47 19.23 4.46 -7.26
C TYR A 47 19.80 5.55 -6.36
N VAL A 48 19.06 5.98 -5.32
CA VAL A 48 19.53 6.98 -4.34
C VAL A 48 20.84 6.55 -3.68
N ARG A 49 20.93 5.27 -3.25
CA ARG A 49 22.17 4.73 -2.68
C ARG A 49 23.35 4.76 -3.66
N LYS A 50 23.11 4.52 -4.96
CA LYS A 50 24.16 4.64 -5.98
C LYS A 50 24.62 6.09 -6.15
N THR A 51 23.69 7.05 -6.17
CA THR A 51 24.00 8.48 -6.26
C THR A 51 24.83 8.94 -5.05
N ALA A 52 24.44 8.54 -3.84
CA ALA A 52 25.18 8.81 -2.60
C ALA A 52 26.61 8.21 -2.64
N ARG A 53 26.75 6.94 -3.04
CA ARG A 53 28.08 6.30 -3.17
C ARG A 53 28.97 7.00 -4.18
N LEU A 54 28.41 7.48 -5.28
CA LEU A 54 29.19 8.23 -6.25
C LEU A 54 29.67 9.56 -5.62
N ARG A 55 28.90 10.17 -4.71
CA ARG A 55 29.28 11.40 -3.98
C ARG A 55 30.43 11.11 -3.03
N ASP A 56 30.36 10.00 -2.30
CA ASP A 56 31.47 9.54 -1.44
C ASP A 56 32.76 9.30 -2.25
N LYS A 57 32.66 8.82 -3.50
CA LYS A 57 33.81 8.70 -4.39
C LYS A 57 34.40 10.04 -4.81
N ALA A 58 33.58 11.06 -4.96
CA ALA A 58 34.06 12.39 -5.27
C ALA A 58 34.78 13.02 -4.06
N ASP A 59 34.34 12.75 -2.82
CA ASP A 59 35.06 13.16 -1.61
C ASP A 59 36.47 12.55 -1.55
N LEU A 60 36.62 11.27 -1.95
CA LEU A 60 37.93 10.64 -2.07
C LEU A 60 38.82 11.34 -3.11
N LEU A 61 38.27 11.71 -4.27
CA LEU A 61 39.01 12.43 -5.30
C LEU A 61 39.47 13.81 -4.81
N VAL A 62 38.61 14.55 -4.11
CA VAL A 62 38.97 15.84 -3.48
C VAL A 62 40.16 15.65 -2.53
N ASN A 63 40.13 14.59 -1.71
CA ASN A 63 41.21 14.29 -0.77
C ASN A 63 42.53 13.95 -1.49
N GLU A 64 42.49 13.15 -2.56
CA GLU A 64 43.68 12.82 -3.35
C GLU A 64 44.26 14.05 -4.04
N ILE A 65 43.42 14.93 -4.60
CA ILE A 65 43.87 16.20 -5.21
C ILE A 65 44.55 17.07 -4.15
N ASN A 66 43.97 17.18 -2.95
CA ASN A 66 44.56 17.95 -1.87
C ASN A 66 45.87 17.34 -1.36
N ALA A 67 45.97 16.01 -1.30
CA ALA A 67 47.20 15.31 -0.93
C ALA A 67 48.32 15.57 -1.95
N TYR A 68 48.01 15.49 -3.25
CA TYR A 68 48.95 15.83 -4.30
C TYR A 68 49.34 17.31 -4.28
N ALA A 69 48.39 18.22 -4.07
CA ALA A 69 48.66 19.65 -3.95
C ALA A 69 49.69 19.96 -2.85
N ALA A 70 49.73 19.16 -1.78
CA ALA A 70 50.69 19.34 -0.70
C ALA A 70 52.15 19.03 -1.09
N THR A 71 52.38 18.25 -2.16
CA THR A 71 53.72 17.90 -2.65
C THR A 71 54.23 18.87 -3.73
N GLU A 72 53.39 19.78 -4.20
CA GLU A 72 53.67 20.62 -5.35
C GLU A 72 54.19 22.02 -5.01
N THR A 73 54.75 22.69 -6.03
CA THR A 73 55.18 24.10 -5.92
C THR A 73 54.02 25.01 -5.52
N PRO A 74 54.26 26.16 -4.86
CA PRO A 74 53.18 27.02 -4.35
C PRO A 74 52.14 27.43 -5.39
N HIS A 75 52.58 27.67 -6.64
CA HIS A 75 51.67 28.07 -7.71
C HIS A 75 50.75 26.90 -8.14
N LEU A 76 51.30 25.71 -8.35
CA LEU A 76 50.52 24.53 -8.73
C LEU A 76 49.64 24.04 -7.57
N LYS A 77 50.15 24.08 -6.34
CA LYS A 77 49.37 23.80 -5.13
C LYS A 77 48.10 24.64 -5.07
N LEU A 78 48.21 25.96 -5.29
CA LEU A 78 47.05 26.85 -5.29
C LEU A 78 46.04 26.47 -6.39
N GLY A 79 46.53 26.16 -7.60
CA GLY A 79 45.68 25.71 -8.70
C GLY A 79 44.91 24.41 -8.39
N LEU A 80 45.59 23.42 -7.80
CA LEU A 80 44.99 22.15 -7.41
C LEU A 80 43.98 22.30 -6.27
N MET A 81 44.27 23.14 -5.26
CA MET A 81 43.35 23.43 -4.17
C MET A 81 42.07 24.11 -4.69
N ASN A 82 42.19 25.09 -5.59
CA ASN A 82 41.03 25.72 -6.21
C ASN A 82 40.21 24.74 -7.04
N PHE A 83 40.87 23.85 -7.79
CA PHE A 83 40.19 22.79 -8.55
C PHE A 83 39.44 21.81 -7.65
N ALA A 84 40.05 21.41 -6.52
CA ALA A 84 39.41 20.55 -5.53
C ALA A 84 38.19 21.22 -4.88
N ASP A 85 38.27 22.52 -4.57
CA ASP A 85 37.17 23.31 -4.00
C ASP A 85 35.98 23.43 -4.96
N GLU A 86 36.23 23.72 -6.23
CA GLU A 86 35.17 23.74 -7.25
C GLU A 86 34.52 22.36 -7.46
N PHE A 87 35.33 21.29 -7.43
CA PHE A 87 34.79 19.94 -7.53
C PHE A 87 33.99 19.54 -6.29
N ALA A 88 34.38 19.99 -5.10
CA ALA A 88 33.63 19.79 -3.85
C ALA A 88 32.26 20.49 -3.89
N LYS A 89 32.19 21.74 -4.36
CA LYS A 89 30.92 22.46 -4.56
C LYS A 89 29.98 21.72 -5.52
N LEU A 90 30.53 21.06 -6.55
CA LEU A 90 29.72 20.21 -7.43
C LEU A 90 29.07 19.04 -6.67
N GLN A 91 29.73 18.52 -5.64
CA GLN A 91 29.20 17.43 -4.81
C GLN A 91 28.15 17.88 -3.82
N ASP A 92 28.16 19.14 -3.38
CA ASP A 92 27.09 19.71 -2.55
C ASP A 92 25.74 19.65 -3.28
N TYR A 93 25.73 19.94 -4.59
CA TYR A 93 24.51 19.76 -5.41
C TYR A 93 24.05 18.31 -5.45
N ARG A 94 24.99 17.36 -5.47
CA ARG A 94 24.67 15.94 -5.48
C ARG A 94 24.18 15.44 -4.12
N GLN A 95 24.70 16.00 -3.03
CA GLN A 95 24.16 15.77 -1.69
C GLN A 95 22.71 16.25 -1.62
N ALA A 96 22.44 17.47 -2.11
CA ALA A 96 21.07 18.00 -2.19
C ALA A 96 20.17 17.14 -3.09
N GLU A 97 20.69 16.60 -4.19
CA GLU A 97 19.97 15.65 -5.05
C GLU A 97 19.59 14.37 -4.29
N VAL A 98 20.54 13.76 -3.55
CA VAL A 98 20.30 12.57 -2.73
C VAL A 98 19.20 12.81 -1.70
N GLU A 99 19.29 13.91 -0.95
CA GLU A 99 18.30 14.29 0.06
C GLU A 99 16.92 14.51 -0.56
N ARG A 100 16.87 15.19 -1.72
CA ARG A 100 15.63 15.45 -2.41
C ARG A 100 15.01 14.18 -2.98
N LEU A 101 15.80 13.27 -3.54
CA LEU A 101 15.31 11.97 -4.01
C LEU A 101 14.75 11.14 -2.85
N GLU A 102 15.43 11.09 -1.71
CA GLU A 102 14.92 10.36 -0.55
C GLU A 102 13.60 10.96 -0.07
N ALA A 103 13.55 12.29 0.13
CA ALA A 103 12.37 12.96 0.69
C ALA A 103 11.18 13.07 -0.28
N LYS A 104 11.42 13.20 -1.59
CA LYS A 104 10.35 13.48 -2.57
C LYS A 104 10.01 12.29 -3.47
N VAL A 105 10.77 11.21 -3.43
CA VAL A 105 10.51 10.02 -4.24
C VAL A 105 10.39 8.79 -3.36
N VAL A 106 11.41 8.50 -2.55
CA VAL A 106 11.45 7.27 -1.76
C VAL A 106 10.45 7.30 -0.60
N GLU A 107 10.43 8.37 0.17
CA GLU A 107 9.57 8.50 1.36
C GLU A 107 8.06 8.47 1.03
N PRO A 108 7.59 9.16 -0.04
CA PRO A 108 6.28 8.93 -0.65
C PRO A 108 5.91 7.47 -0.89
N LEU A 109 6.78 6.72 -1.55
CA LEU A 109 6.53 5.32 -1.90
C LEU A 109 6.49 4.42 -0.66
N LYS A 110 7.36 4.67 0.33
CA LYS A 110 7.32 3.95 1.62
C LYS A 110 6.03 4.19 2.39
N THR A 111 5.61 5.46 2.49
CA THR A 111 4.37 5.86 3.18
C THR A 111 3.18 5.18 2.52
N TYR A 112 3.10 5.26 1.19
CA TYR A 112 2.03 4.62 0.45
C TYR A 112 2.06 3.09 0.56
N GLY A 113 3.24 2.47 0.57
CA GLY A 113 3.39 1.04 0.83
C GLY A 113 2.81 0.62 2.20
N THR A 114 3.01 1.44 3.23
CA THR A 114 2.40 1.20 4.56
C THR A 114 0.88 1.26 4.49
N ILE A 115 0.33 2.26 3.81
CA ILE A 115 -1.12 2.41 3.64
C ILE A 115 -1.71 1.20 2.90
N VAL A 116 -1.10 0.79 1.78
CA VAL A 116 -1.57 -0.35 0.98
C VAL A 116 -1.57 -1.65 1.79
N LYS A 117 -0.52 -1.86 2.59
CA LYS A 117 -0.43 -3.01 3.50
C LYS A 117 -1.59 -3.02 4.51
N MET A 118 -1.89 -1.88 5.13
CA MET A 118 -3.04 -1.75 6.04
C MET A 118 -4.36 -2.09 5.33
N LYS A 119 -4.59 -1.57 4.11
CA LYS A 119 -5.80 -1.91 3.34
C LYS A 119 -5.90 -3.39 3.01
N ARG A 120 -4.77 -4.04 2.71
CA ARG A 120 -4.75 -5.48 2.49
C ARG A 120 -5.19 -6.24 3.75
N ASP A 121 -4.70 -5.84 4.91
CA ASP A 121 -5.04 -6.47 6.18
C ASP A 121 -6.53 -6.27 6.53
N ASP A 122 -7.07 -5.07 6.33
CA ASP A 122 -8.50 -4.77 6.50
C ASP A 122 -9.38 -5.59 5.55
N LEU A 123 -8.95 -5.72 4.30
CA LEU A 123 -9.64 -6.53 3.29
C LEU A 123 -9.62 -8.01 3.67
N LYS A 124 -8.49 -8.52 4.16
CA LYS A 124 -8.36 -9.91 4.62
C LYS A 124 -9.25 -10.18 5.84
N ALA A 125 -9.33 -9.24 6.78
CA ALA A 125 -10.22 -9.33 7.93
C ALA A 125 -11.70 -9.36 7.49
N THR A 126 -12.08 -8.48 6.57
CA THR A 126 -13.43 -8.42 6.00
C THR A 126 -13.81 -9.72 5.30
N LEU A 127 -12.91 -10.27 4.45
CA LEU A 127 -13.11 -11.56 3.79
C LEU A 127 -13.28 -12.71 4.79
N THR A 128 -12.52 -12.70 5.88
CA THR A 128 -12.61 -13.72 6.93
C THR A 128 -13.97 -13.65 7.65
N ALA A 129 -14.44 -12.45 7.98
CA ALA A 129 -15.75 -12.24 8.62
C ALA A 129 -16.90 -12.68 7.69
N ARG A 130 -16.86 -12.30 6.40
CA ARG A 130 -17.85 -12.70 5.39
C ARG A 130 -17.88 -14.21 5.16
N ASN A 131 -16.71 -14.86 5.12
CA ASN A 131 -16.63 -16.32 5.01
C ASN A 131 -17.21 -17.02 6.24
N ARG A 132 -17.06 -16.45 7.43
CA ARG A 132 -17.67 -16.97 8.67
C ARG A 132 -19.19 -16.81 8.65
N GLU A 133 -19.68 -15.65 8.25
CA GLU A 133 -21.12 -15.39 8.05
C GLU A 133 -21.74 -16.40 7.08
N ALA A 134 -21.12 -16.60 5.91
CA ALA A 134 -21.59 -17.57 4.91
C ALA A 134 -21.64 -19.00 5.45
N LYS A 135 -20.60 -19.42 6.20
CA LYS A 135 -20.58 -20.76 6.84
C LYS A 135 -21.69 -20.91 7.87
N GLN A 136 -21.95 -19.89 8.68
CA GLN A 136 -23.03 -19.93 9.68
C GLN A 136 -24.41 -19.95 9.04
N LEU A 137 -24.59 -19.27 7.91
CA LEU A 137 -25.82 -19.32 7.15
C LEU A 137 -26.10 -20.74 6.62
N THR A 138 -25.11 -21.35 5.97
CA THR A 138 -25.23 -22.74 5.49
C THR A 138 -25.45 -23.73 6.64
N GLN A 139 -24.83 -23.51 7.80
CA GLN A 139 -25.02 -24.35 8.98
C GLN A 139 -26.45 -24.23 9.51
N LEU A 140 -27.00 -23.01 9.62
CA LEU A 140 -28.38 -22.78 10.04
C LEU A 140 -29.39 -23.46 9.11
N GLU A 141 -29.19 -23.35 7.79
CA GLU A 141 -30.04 -24.01 6.79
C GLU A 141 -30.03 -25.53 6.94
N ARG A 142 -28.85 -26.12 7.14
CA ARG A 142 -28.70 -27.57 7.38
C ARG A 142 -29.39 -28.01 8.67
N THR A 143 -29.23 -27.25 9.76
CA THR A 143 -29.89 -27.55 11.04
C THR A 143 -31.41 -27.53 10.90
N ARG A 144 -31.95 -26.49 10.23
CA ARG A 144 -33.39 -26.36 9.96
C ARG A 144 -33.94 -27.52 9.13
N GLN A 145 -33.20 -27.98 8.13
CA GLN A 145 -33.60 -29.12 7.29
C GLN A 145 -33.52 -30.46 8.04
N ARG A 146 -32.50 -30.66 8.88
CA ARG A 146 -32.25 -31.93 9.55
C ARG A 146 -33.22 -32.21 10.69
N ASN A 147 -33.56 -31.19 11.49
CA ASN A 147 -34.48 -31.36 12.60
C ASN A 147 -35.28 -30.06 12.86
N PRO A 148 -36.37 -29.82 12.11
CA PRO A 148 -37.15 -28.58 12.23
C PRO A 148 -37.86 -28.42 13.58
N SER A 149 -38.03 -29.50 14.33
CA SER A 149 -38.66 -29.48 15.66
C SER A 149 -37.71 -29.04 16.77
N ASP A 150 -36.39 -29.08 16.54
CA ASP A 150 -35.37 -28.69 17.52
C ASP A 150 -35.17 -27.17 17.56
N ARG A 151 -36.17 -26.49 18.12
CA ARG A 151 -36.18 -25.02 18.22
C ARG A 151 -35.00 -24.47 19.02
N HIS A 152 -34.48 -25.22 19.99
CA HIS A 152 -33.37 -24.77 20.82
C HIS A 152 -32.08 -24.65 20.00
N VAL A 153 -31.72 -25.71 19.25
CA VAL A 153 -30.51 -25.71 18.42
C VAL A 153 -30.64 -24.72 17.25
N ILE A 154 -31.84 -24.58 16.66
CA ILE A 154 -32.09 -23.58 15.62
C ILE A 154 -31.88 -22.16 16.17
N SER A 155 -32.44 -21.84 17.34
CA SER A 155 -32.31 -20.52 17.97
C SER A 155 -30.86 -20.18 18.34
N GLN A 156 -30.07 -21.17 18.76
CA GLN A 156 -28.64 -20.99 19.01
C GLN A 156 -27.89 -20.67 17.70
N ALA A 157 -28.14 -21.43 16.63
CA ALA A 157 -27.52 -21.18 15.33
C ALA A 157 -27.92 -19.82 14.73
N GLU A 158 -29.17 -19.37 14.93
CA GLU A 158 -29.62 -18.02 14.57
C GLU A 158 -28.85 -16.92 15.31
N THR A 159 -28.62 -17.12 16.61
CA THR A 159 -27.84 -16.17 17.42
C THR A 159 -26.37 -16.10 16.95
N GLU A 160 -25.77 -17.24 16.61
CA GLU A 160 -24.41 -17.28 16.06
C GLU A 160 -24.30 -16.63 14.69
N LEU A 161 -25.28 -16.86 13.80
CA LEU A 161 -25.36 -16.18 12.51
C LEU A 161 -25.52 -14.67 12.69
N GLN A 162 -26.39 -14.23 13.62
CA GLN A 162 -26.59 -12.81 13.89
C GLN A 162 -25.29 -12.14 14.35
N ARG A 163 -24.51 -12.78 15.23
CA ARG A 163 -23.17 -12.29 15.63
C ARG A 163 -22.22 -12.20 14.44
N ALA A 164 -22.13 -13.25 13.63
CA ALA A 164 -21.26 -13.26 12.46
C ALA A 164 -21.64 -12.19 11.42
N ALA A 165 -22.94 -11.96 11.21
CA ALA A 165 -23.46 -10.92 10.32
C ALA A 165 -23.16 -9.49 10.83
N MET A 166 -23.25 -9.27 12.14
CA MET A 166 -22.84 -8.00 12.76
C MET A 166 -21.34 -7.72 12.56
N ASP A 167 -20.49 -8.73 12.77
CA ASP A 167 -19.04 -8.61 12.57
C ASP A 167 -18.69 -8.34 11.09
N ALA A 168 -19.34 -9.06 10.17
CA ALA A 168 -19.19 -8.87 8.72
C ALA A 168 -19.61 -7.45 8.28
N SER A 169 -20.72 -6.94 8.82
CA SER A 169 -21.20 -5.58 8.56
C SER A 169 -20.30 -4.51 9.18
N ARG A 170 -19.71 -4.77 10.34
CA ARG A 170 -18.77 -3.85 10.99
C ARG A 170 -17.48 -3.72 10.19
N THR A 171 -16.88 -4.84 9.81
CA THR A 171 -15.63 -4.88 9.05
C THR A 171 -15.79 -4.32 7.64
N SER A 172 -16.93 -4.57 6.99
CA SER A 172 -17.23 -4.02 5.66
C SER A 172 -17.39 -2.49 5.68
N ARG A 173 -18.07 -1.92 6.69
CA ARG A 173 -18.15 -0.45 6.86
C ARG A 173 -16.78 0.17 7.11
N HIS A 174 -15.98 -0.45 7.98
CA HIS A 174 -14.62 0.02 8.24
C HIS A 174 -13.76 0.02 6.97
N LEU A 175 -13.87 -1.04 6.15
CA LEU A 175 -13.17 -1.15 4.88
C LEU A 175 -13.61 -0.07 3.88
N GLU A 176 -14.90 0.25 3.79
CA GLU A 176 -15.41 1.32 2.91
C GLU A 176 -14.88 2.71 3.33
N GLU A 177 -14.88 3.02 4.63
CA GLU A 177 -14.31 4.27 5.17
C GLU A 177 -12.81 4.38 4.84
N THR A 178 -12.08 3.28 4.99
CA THR A 178 -10.65 3.25 4.73
C THR A 178 -10.32 3.33 3.23
N ILE A 179 -11.11 2.74 2.33
CA ILE A 179 -10.94 2.86 0.88
C ILE A 179 -11.24 4.28 0.39
N ASN A 180 -12.30 4.92 0.91
CA ASN A 180 -12.62 6.29 0.54
C ASN A 180 -11.50 7.28 0.89
N ASN A 181 -10.79 7.03 2.00
CA ASN A 181 -9.59 7.80 2.35
C ASN A 181 -8.40 7.48 1.44
N PHE A 182 -8.29 6.24 0.93
CA PHE A 182 -7.21 5.82 0.05
C PHE A 182 -7.27 6.48 -1.33
N GLU A 183 -8.46 6.52 -1.95
CA GLU A 183 -8.65 7.19 -3.25
C GLU A 183 -8.35 8.70 -3.17
N ARG A 184 -8.56 9.34 -2.00
CA ARG A 184 -8.23 10.76 -1.77
C ARG A 184 -6.74 11.01 -1.49
N GLN A 185 -6.01 10.00 -1.04
CA GLN A 185 -4.57 10.06 -0.75
C GLN A 185 -3.71 9.50 -1.88
N LYS A 186 -4.34 9.13 -3.01
CA LYS A 186 -3.65 8.69 -4.20
C LYS A 186 -2.78 9.85 -4.69
N MET A 187 -1.47 9.65 -4.58
CA MET A 187 -0.43 10.62 -4.95
C MET A 187 -0.58 11.07 -6.39
#